data_AF-A0AAN6QV53-F1
#
_entry.id   AF-A0AAN6QV53-F1
#
_cell.length_a   1.000
_cell.length_b   1.000
_cell.length_c   1.000
_cell.angle_alpha   90.00
_cell.angle_beta   90.00
_cell.angle_gamma   90.00
#
_symmetry.space_group_name_H-M   'P 1'
#
loop_
_entity.id
_entity.type
_entity.pdbx_description
1 polymer ?
#
loop_
_entity_poly.entity_id
_entity_poly.type
_entity_poly.pdbx_seq_one_letter_code
_entity_poly.pdbx_strand_id
1 'polypeptide(L)'
;MPIRVLLVGVGAIGSFYGARLASAPHTLVSALCRSNYQAVREKGLKITSPIFGDAVFKPEYTFGSPAEARQAPVKFDYLFVATKALPDLSDDSCLLEGLVGEDTSIVLVQNGLGIEEPYRKRFPGACILSAITIASVAQPSPGHIKHNGWTRISIGPYVPQPDAGPGHSEERAAQSCSRLVELLKAGGISDAELHDHTGLQFVRWHKLAINTAMNPSSVLSGETANQAMLNDAELSHHLLKVMEEVLETAPKVLGKALPPASATPEQILESIKRNNSGSKPSMLLDWEKGSRMELEVILGNPIRMARKKGIEMPRLQTRIEKLRDQLVARFHTIVTLAAVSGKDRNNTAIAQYHLQTETAALITTAENAQSLIRQLQEMWLFGQLDTLGDTKARQQSDEDARSIALLLKQLAESQQPVASKASPGQAPQPAIVNGD
;
A
#
# COMPACT_ATOMS: atom_id res chain seq x y z
N MET A 1 -14.55 -25.48 -16.64
CA MET A 1 -14.29 -24.06 -16.99
C MET A 1 -13.03 -23.61 -16.26
N PRO A 2 -12.21 -22.72 -16.85
CA PRO A 2 -11.02 -22.21 -16.17
C PRO A 2 -11.40 -21.34 -14.97
N ILE A 3 -10.52 -21.30 -13.96
CA ILE A 3 -10.63 -20.41 -12.80
C ILE A 3 -10.19 -19.02 -13.21
N ARG A 4 -11.00 -18.01 -12.92
CA ARG A 4 -10.73 -16.61 -13.29
C ARG A 4 -10.43 -15.77 -12.07
N VAL A 5 -9.23 -15.20 -12.03
CA VAL A 5 -8.77 -14.30 -10.97
C VAL A 5 -8.65 -12.89 -11.54
N LEU A 6 -9.24 -11.89 -10.88
CA LEU A 6 -8.96 -10.48 -11.16
C LEU A 6 -7.99 -9.94 -10.10
N LEU A 7 -6.81 -9.50 -10.53
CA LEU A 7 -5.87 -8.77 -9.69
C LEU A 7 -6.32 -7.32 -9.58
N VAL A 8 -6.66 -6.89 -8.37
CA VAL A 8 -7.01 -5.49 -8.07
C VAL A 8 -5.80 -4.85 -7.40
N GLY A 9 -5.05 -4.08 -8.19
CA GLY A 9 -3.75 -3.54 -7.76
C GLY A 9 -2.58 -4.37 -8.28
N VAL A 10 -1.94 -3.86 -9.33
CA VAL A 10 -0.82 -4.53 -10.01
C VAL A 10 0.50 -3.89 -9.57
N GLY A 11 0.73 -3.84 -8.25
CA GLY A 11 2.02 -3.45 -7.67
C GLY A 11 2.99 -4.64 -7.59
N ALA A 12 4.04 -4.52 -6.79
CA ALA A 12 5.02 -5.59 -6.58
C ALA A 12 4.37 -6.93 -6.15
N ILE A 13 3.59 -6.92 -5.06
CA ILE A 13 2.94 -8.11 -4.50
C ILE A 13 1.87 -8.69 -5.44
N GLY A 14 0.94 -7.85 -5.91
CA GLY A 14 -0.16 -8.29 -6.78
C GLY A 14 0.35 -8.89 -8.09
N SER A 15 1.35 -8.28 -8.71
CA SER A 15 1.95 -8.79 -9.95
C SER A 15 2.68 -10.11 -9.74
N PHE A 16 3.43 -10.25 -8.64
CA PHE A 16 4.15 -11.47 -8.32
C PHE A 16 3.18 -12.64 -8.10
N TYR A 17 2.23 -12.52 -7.17
CA TYR A 17 1.26 -13.59 -6.93
C TYR A 17 0.34 -13.83 -8.13
N GLY A 18 0.00 -12.78 -8.87
CA GLY A 18 -0.74 -12.91 -10.13
C GLY A 18 -0.04 -13.76 -11.17
N ALA A 19 1.27 -13.57 -11.36
CA ALA A 19 2.06 -14.40 -12.26
C ALA A 19 2.24 -15.84 -11.74
N ARG A 20 2.18 -16.08 -10.42
CA ARG A 20 2.17 -17.44 -9.84
C ARG A 20 0.85 -18.13 -10.05
N LEU A 21 -0.27 -17.47 -9.76
CA LEU A 21 -1.61 -17.97 -10.06
C LEU A 21 -1.79 -18.26 -11.56
N ALA A 22 -1.28 -17.39 -12.44
CA ALA A 22 -1.35 -17.60 -13.89
C ALA A 22 -0.53 -18.79 -14.40
N SER A 23 0.42 -19.29 -13.61
CA SER A 23 1.19 -20.50 -13.94
C SER A 23 0.52 -21.78 -13.45
N ALA A 24 -0.54 -21.67 -12.64
CA ALA A 24 -1.34 -22.82 -12.23
C ALA A 24 -2.18 -23.34 -13.41
N PRO A 25 -2.39 -24.66 -13.53
CA PRO A 25 -3.23 -25.24 -14.56
C PRO A 25 -4.64 -24.65 -14.55
N HIS A 26 -5.21 -24.47 -15.75
CA HIS A 26 -6.59 -23.99 -15.94
C HIS A 26 -6.94 -22.69 -15.19
N THR A 27 -5.96 -21.81 -14.97
CA THR A 27 -6.15 -20.53 -14.28
C THR A 27 -5.88 -19.37 -15.23
N LEU A 28 -6.83 -18.46 -15.34
CA LEU A 28 -6.75 -17.24 -16.13
C LEU A 28 -6.74 -16.04 -15.20
N VAL A 29 -5.77 -15.16 -15.39
CA VAL A 29 -5.55 -14.01 -14.51
C VAL A 29 -5.71 -12.73 -15.31
N SER A 30 -6.63 -11.88 -14.89
CA SER A 30 -6.86 -10.53 -15.40
C SER A 30 -6.29 -9.49 -14.45
N ALA A 31 -6.05 -8.28 -14.93
CA ALA A 31 -5.42 -7.21 -14.19
C ALA A 31 -6.27 -5.93 -14.22
N LEU A 32 -6.55 -5.37 -13.05
CA LEU A 32 -7.11 -4.03 -12.88
C LEU A 32 -6.03 -3.12 -12.29
N CYS A 33 -5.56 -2.17 -13.10
CA CYS A 33 -4.52 -1.23 -12.67
C CYS A 33 -4.63 0.13 -13.34
N ARG A 34 -4.19 1.18 -12.63
CA ARG A 34 -4.14 2.56 -13.13
C ARG A 34 -2.74 2.93 -13.60
N SER A 35 -1.80 3.06 -12.67
CA SER A 35 -0.43 3.55 -12.95
C SER A 35 0.39 2.60 -13.82
N ASN A 36 0.18 1.29 -13.70
CA ASN A 36 0.86 0.26 -14.51
C ASN A 36 0.10 -0.10 -15.80
N TYR A 37 -1.06 0.51 -16.07
CA TYR A 37 -1.96 0.09 -17.14
C TYR A 37 -1.28 -0.03 -18.51
N GLN A 38 -0.63 1.05 -18.96
CA GLN A 38 -0.02 1.09 -20.30
C GLN A 38 1.08 0.02 -20.42
N ALA A 39 1.99 -0.05 -19.44
CA ALA A 39 3.09 -1.01 -19.46
C ALA A 39 2.59 -2.47 -19.49
N VAL A 40 1.60 -2.79 -18.64
CA VAL A 40 1.05 -4.14 -18.53
C VAL A 40 0.24 -4.52 -19.78
N ARG A 41 -0.56 -3.59 -20.31
CA ARG A 41 -1.37 -3.83 -21.52
C ARG A 41 -0.50 -4.13 -22.74
N GLU A 42 0.57 -3.37 -22.93
CA GLU A 42 1.44 -3.49 -24.10
C GLU A 42 2.40 -4.67 -24.01
N LYS A 43 3.08 -4.82 -22.86
CA LYS A 43 4.24 -5.71 -22.71
C LYS A 43 4.03 -6.86 -21.73
N GLY A 44 2.92 -6.86 -21.00
CA GLY A 44 2.74 -7.74 -19.84
C GLY A 44 3.61 -7.34 -18.66
N LEU A 45 3.74 -8.26 -17.70
CA LEU A 45 4.54 -8.14 -16.49
C LEU A 45 5.80 -8.96 -16.65
N LYS A 46 6.96 -8.30 -16.73
CA LYS A 46 8.26 -8.96 -16.64
C LYS A 46 8.53 -9.29 -15.18
N ILE A 47 8.71 -10.57 -14.86
CA ILE A 47 9.03 -11.04 -13.52
C ILE A 47 10.43 -11.64 -13.57
N THR A 48 11.31 -11.18 -12.68
CA THR A 48 12.63 -11.77 -12.46
C THR A 48 12.66 -12.44 -11.09
N SER A 49 13.16 -13.67 -11.02
CA SER A 49 13.16 -14.46 -9.80
C SER A 49 14.28 -15.49 -9.78
N PRO A 50 15.11 -15.56 -8.73
CA PRO A 50 16.15 -16.56 -8.63
C PRO A 50 15.61 -17.98 -8.44
N ILE A 51 14.38 -18.13 -7.90
CA ILE A 51 13.80 -19.46 -7.59
C ILE A 51 12.69 -19.88 -8.56
N PHE A 52 12.13 -18.96 -9.33
CA PHE A 52 11.05 -19.24 -10.30
C PHE A 52 11.46 -19.03 -11.75
N GLY A 53 12.69 -18.56 -11.98
CA GLY A 53 13.15 -18.12 -13.29
C GLY A 53 12.55 -16.77 -13.71
N ASP A 54 13.07 -16.28 -14.82
CA ASP A 54 12.57 -15.06 -15.46
C ASP A 54 11.43 -15.42 -16.40
N ALA A 55 10.36 -14.61 -16.37
CA ALA A 55 9.17 -14.83 -17.18
C ALA A 55 8.51 -13.51 -17.56
N VAL A 56 7.68 -13.55 -18.62
CA VAL A 56 6.75 -12.48 -18.94
C VAL A 56 5.34 -13.03 -18.80
N PHE A 57 4.58 -12.49 -17.84
CA PHE A 57 3.19 -12.83 -17.63
C PHE A 57 2.29 -11.79 -18.31
N LYS A 58 1.47 -12.21 -19.27
CA LYS A 58 0.47 -11.34 -19.90
C LYS A 58 -0.93 -11.66 -19.34
N PRO A 59 -1.60 -10.69 -18.66
CA PRO A 59 -2.96 -10.90 -18.20
C PRO A 59 -3.93 -11.17 -19.35
N GLU A 60 -4.97 -11.97 -19.10
CA GLU A 60 -6.02 -12.26 -20.08
C GLU A 60 -6.74 -10.98 -20.49
N TYR A 61 -7.14 -10.17 -19.51
CA TYR A 61 -7.62 -8.81 -19.70
C TYR A 61 -6.80 -7.85 -18.84
N THR A 62 -6.55 -6.65 -19.37
CA THR A 62 -5.96 -5.54 -18.62
C THR A 62 -6.93 -4.38 -18.66
N PHE A 63 -7.53 -4.06 -17.51
CA PHE A 63 -8.52 -2.99 -17.33
C PHE A 63 -7.86 -1.76 -16.70
N GLY A 64 -8.18 -0.58 -17.25
CA GLY A 64 -7.71 0.71 -16.73
C GLY A 64 -8.59 1.25 -15.61
N SER A 65 -9.81 0.73 -15.48
CA SER A 65 -10.79 1.17 -14.48
C SER A 65 -11.74 0.04 -14.05
N PRO A 66 -12.37 0.16 -12.87
CA PRO A 66 -13.43 -0.77 -12.45
C PRO A 66 -14.61 -0.82 -13.43
N ALA A 67 -14.93 0.31 -14.07
CA ALA A 67 -16.03 0.38 -15.04
C ALA A 67 -15.78 -0.51 -16.26
N GLU A 68 -14.56 -0.50 -16.81
CA GLU A 68 -14.17 -1.41 -17.90
C GLU A 68 -14.25 -2.87 -17.47
N ALA A 69 -13.79 -3.19 -16.24
CA ALA A 69 -13.82 -4.55 -15.72
C ALA A 69 -15.26 -5.09 -15.58
N ARG A 70 -16.22 -4.23 -15.18
CA ARG A 70 -17.65 -4.60 -15.06
C ARG A 70 -18.32 -4.88 -16.40
N GLN A 71 -17.87 -4.22 -17.47
CA GLN A 71 -18.42 -4.37 -18.81
C GLN A 71 -17.88 -5.60 -19.53
N ALA A 72 -16.78 -6.19 -19.04
CA ALA A 72 -16.21 -7.39 -19.63
C ALA A 72 -17.19 -8.57 -19.47
N PRO A 73 -17.40 -9.40 -20.52
CA PRO A 73 -18.32 -10.53 -20.48
C PRO A 73 -17.70 -11.73 -19.73
N VAL A 74 -17.11 -11.50 -18.56
CA VAL A 74 -16.43 -12.50 -17.74
C VAL A 74 -16.85 -12.36 -16.28
N LYS A 75 -16.98 -13.50 -15.60
CA LYS A 75 -17.14 -13.57 -14.16
C LYS A 75 -15.82 -13.99 -13.52
N PHE A 76 -15.55 -13.49 -12.32
CA PHE A 76 -14.34 -13.82 -11.57
C PHE A 76 -14.69 -14.68 -10.37
N ASP A 77 -13.96 -15.79 -10.21
CA ASP A 77 -14.01 -16.63 -9.02
C ASP A 77 -13.33 -15.94 -7.84
N TYR A 78 -12.22 -15.22 -8.11
CA TYR A 78 -11.45 -14.49 -7.10
C TYR A 78 -11.19 -13.04 -7.50
N LEU A 79 -11.43 -12.11 -6.58
CA LEU A 79 -10.94 -10.74 -6.64
C LEU A 79 -9.75 -10.62 -5.68
N PHE A 80 -8.53 -10.64 -6.22
CA PHE A 80 -7.29 -10.62 -5.45
C PHE A 80 -6.80 -9.20 -5.25
N VAL A 81 -7.05 -8.64 -4.07
CA VAL A 81 -6.81 -7.23 -3.74
C VAL A 81 -5.43 -7.05 -3.13
N ALA A 82 -4.56 -6.38 -3.89
CA ALA A 82 -3.18 -6.06 -3.54
C ALA A 82 -2.87 -4.56 -3.67
N THR A 83 -3.90 -3.70 -3.61
CA THR A 83 -3.76 -2.25 -3.44
C THR A 83 -3.17 -1.93 -2.06
N LYS A 84 -2.66 -0.71 -1.91
CA LYS A 84 -2.19 -0.22 -0.60
C LYS A 84 -3.40 0.18 0.24
N ALA A 85 -3.49 -0.28 1.49
CA ALA A 85 -4.64 0.01 2.34
C ALA A 85 -4.50 1.39 3.01
N LEU A 86 -5.15 2.40 2.44
CA LEU A 86 -5.09 3.80 2.87
C LEU A 86 -6.49 4.34 3.22
N PRO A 87 -7.13 3.85 4.32
CA PRO A 87 -8.51 4.19 4.65
C PRO A 87 -8.71 5.68 5.00
N ASP A 88 -7.63 6.40 5.30
CA ASP A 88 -7.63 7.85 5.47
C ASP A 88 -7.74 8.60 4.14
N LEU A 89 -7.45 7.96 3.01
CA LEU A 89 -7.51 8.55 1.67
C LEU A 89 -8.63 7.98 0.80
N SER A 90 -8.75 6.66 0.73
CA SER A 90 -9.69 5.98 -0.18
C SER A 90 -10.31 4.74 0.44
N ASP A 91 -11.51 4.40 -0.05
CA ASP A 91 -12.20 3.16 0.26
C ASP A 91 -12.02 2.16 -0.88
N ASP A 92 -10.99 1.33 -0.79
CA ASP A 92 -10.64 0.34 -1.82
C ASP A 92 -11.76 -0.66 -2.08
N SER A 93 -12.64 -0.91 -1.12
CA SER A 93 -13.71 -1.88 -1.30
C SER A 93 -14.80 -1.42 -2.28
N CYS A 94 -14.87 -0.11 -2.61
CA CYS A 94 -15.76 0.39 -3.66
C CYS A 94 -15.33 -0.06 -5.07
N LEU A 95 -14.04 -0.38 -5.25
CA LEU A 95 -13.50 -0.85 -6.54
C LEU A 95 -14.14 -2.17 -6.98
N LEU A 96 -14.66 -2.96 -6.03
CA LEU A 96 -15.23 -4.28 -6.27
C LEU A 96 -16.75 -4.25 -6.55
N GLU A 97 -17.41 -3.09 -6.40
CA GLU A 97 -18.84 -2.99 -6.68
C GLU A 97 -19.14 -3.46 -8.11
N GLY A 98 -20.20 -4.25 -8.29
CA GLY A 98 -20.57 -4.83 -9.58
C GLY A 98 -19.62 -5.94 -10.11
N LEU A 99 -18.52 -6.24 -9.41
CA LEU A 99 -17.61 -7.35 -9.74
C LEU A 99 -17.79 -8.55 -8.82
N VAL A 100 -18.33 -8.35 -7.61
CA VAL A 100 -18.64 -9.41 -6.65
C VAL A 100 -19.96 -10.08 -7.03
N GLY A 101 -19.90 -11.32 -7.52
CA GLY A 101 -21.04 -12.21 -7.73
C GLY A 101 -21.28 -13.18 -6.56
N GLU A 102 -22.29 -14.04 -6.70
CA GLU A 102 -22.70 -15.01 -5.65
C GLU A 102 -21.60 -16.01 -5.25
N ASP A 103 -20.76 -16.41 -6.22
CA ASP A 103 -19.65 -17.35 -6.03
C ASP A 103 -18.28 -16.67 -5.97
N THR A 104 -18.24 -15.33 -6.03
CA THR A 104 -16.99 -14.57 -6.05
C THR A 104 -16.42 -14.45 -4.64
N SER A 105 -15.15 -14.83 -4.52
CA SER A 105 -14.37 -14.71 -3.29
C SER A 105 -13.45 -13.49 -3.33
N ILE A 106 -13.44 -12.70 -2.27
CA ILE A 106 -12.56 -11.53 -2.12
C ILE A 106 -11.32 -11.96 -1.34
N VAL A 107 -10.13 -11.82 -1.93
CA VAL A 107 -8.85 -12.16 -1.29
C VAL A 107 -8.11 -10.89 -0.93
N LEU A 108 -7.85 -10.67 0.35
CA LEU A 108 -7.20 -9.45 0.85
C LEU A 108 -5.77 -9.76 1.29
N VAL A 109 -4.78 -9.34 0.49
CA VAL A 109 -3.35 -9.54 0.79
C VAL A 109 -2.67 -8.27 1.34
N GLN A 110 -3.46 -7.24 1.67
CA GLN A 110 -2.98 -5.94 2.14
C GLN A 110 -2.35 -6.06 3.55
N ASN A 111 -1.45 -5.12 3.87
CA ASN A 111 -0.79 -5.07 5.18
C ASN A 111 -1.72 -4.53 6.27
N GLY A 112 -1.36 -4.79 7.53
CA GLY A 112 -2.03 -4.21 8.70
C GLY A 112 -3.19 -5.06 9.23
N LEU A 113 -3.91 -4.51 10.22
CA LEU A 113 -5.08 -5.11 10.84
C LEU A 113 -6.37 -4.42 10.40
N GLY A 114 -7.49 -5.13 10.49
CA GLY A 114 -8.83 -4.59 10.27
C GLY A 114 -9.09 -4.16 8.82
N ILE A 115 -8.31 -4.68 7.87
CA ILE A 115 -8.49 -4.39 6.44
C ILE A 115 -9.73 -5.06 5.87
N GLU A 116 -10.22 -6.10 6.54
CA GLU A 116 -11.34 -6.91 6.09
C GLU A 116 -12.69 -6.23 6.35
N GLU A 117 -12.76 -5.35 7.35
CA GLU A 117 -14.01 -4.75 7.84
C GLU A 117 -14.75 -3.91 6.78
N PRO A 118 -14.10 -3.04 5.98
CA PRO A 118 -14.77 -2.30 4.91
C PRO A 118 -15.41 -3.23 3.87
N TYR A 119 -14.72 -4.32 3.51
CA TYR A 119 -15.23 -5.29 2.54
C TYR A 119 -16.39 -6.10 3.11
N ARG A 120 -16.33 -6.51 4.39
CA ARG A 120 -17.44 -7.21 5.05
C ARG A 120 -18.68 -6.33 5.14
N LYS A 121 -18.51 -5.05 5.49
CA LYS A 121 -19.60 -4.09 5.55
C LYS A 121 -20.27 -3.86 4.20
N ARG A 122 -19.49 -3.76 3.12
CA ARG A 122 -20.02 -3.54 1.76
C ARG A 122 -20.57 -4.81 1.12
N PHE A 123 -19.96 -5.96 1.38
CA PHE A 123 -20.32 -7.25 0.78
C PHE A 123 -20.64 -8.29 1.87
N PRO A 124 -21.76 -8.15 2.60
CA PRO A 124 -22.07 -8.99 3.74
C PRO A 124 -22.16 -10.48 3.39
N GLY A 125 -22.64 -10.82 2.19
CA GLY A 125 -22.77 -12.21 1.70
C GLY A 125 -21.53 -12.79 1.03
N ALA A 126 -20.47 -12.01 0.81
CA ALA A 126 -19.29 -12.49 0.09
C ALA A 126 -18.37 -13.34 0.98
N CYS A 127 -17.71 -14.32 0.36
CA CYS A 127 -16.59 -15.01 0.98
C CYS A 127 -15.39 -14.06 1.01
N ILE A 128 -14.90 -13.73 2.22
CA ILE A 128 -13.71 -12.90 2.40
C ILE A 128 -12.60 -13.79 2.92
N LEU A 129 -11.51 -13.84 2.17
CA LEU A 129 -10.31 -14.60 2.45
C LEU A 129 -9.23 -13.59 2.82
N SER A 130 -8.68 -13.72 4.01
CA SER A 130 -7.58 -12.88 4.46
C SER A 130 -6.28 -13.62 4.13
N ALA A 131 -5.30 -12.89 3.61
CA ALA A 131 -4.00 -13.43 3.21
C ALA A 131 -2.87 -12.58 3.80
N ILE A 132 -1.89 -13.25 4.41
CA ILE A 132 -0.71 -12.63 5.00
C ILE A 132 0.50 -13.10 4.19
N THR A 133 1.12 -12.17 3.48
CA THR A 133 2.36 -12.42 2.73
C THR A 133 3.59 -11.88 3.45
N ILE A 134 4.67 -12.66 3.44
CA ILE A 134 6.04 -12.22 3.72
C ILE A 134 6.83 -12.51 2.46
N ALA A 135 7.00 -11.51 1.60
CA ALA A 135 7.68 -11.68 0.32
C ALA A 135 8.63 -10.52 0.05
N SER A 136 9.83 -10.84 -0.43
CA SER A 136 10.81 -9.85 -0.86
C SER A 136 10.61 -9.57 -2.36
N VAL A 137 9.68 -8.68 -2.67
CA VAL A 137 9.34 -8.30 -4.04
C VAL A 137 9.38 -6.77 -4.18
N ALA A 138 10.02 -6.30 -5.25
CA ALA A 138 10.05 -4.89 -5.62
C ALA A 138 9.53 -4.69 -7.04
N GLN A 139 9.13 -3.45 -7.34
CA GLN A 139 8.85 -3.01 -8.70
C GLN A 139 9.84 -1.89 -9.06
N PRO A 140 11.00 -2.21 -9.68
CA PRO A 140 12.00 -1.22 -10.04
C PRO A 140 11.50 -0.21 -11.09
N SER A 141 10.61 -0.64 -11.99
CA SER A 141 10.01 0.20 -13.03
C SER A 141 8.61 -0.32 -13.39
N PRO A 142 7.75 0.49 -14.05
CA PRO A 142 6.43 0.04 -14.48
C PRO A 142 6.49 -1.25 -15.31
N GLY A 143 5.68 -2.24 -14.91
CA GLY A 143 5.63 -3.55 -15.56
C GLY A 143 6.81 -4.50 -15.26
N HIS A 144 7.79 -4.10 -14.44
CA HIS A 144 8.94 -4.93 -14.08
C HIS A 144 8.92 -5.26 -12.58
N ILE A 145 8.87 -6.55 -12.27
CA ILE A 145 8.82 -7.11 -10.92
C ILE A 145 10.11 -7.87 -10.66
N LYS A 146 10.73 -7.60 -9.51
CA LYS A 146 11.93 -8.29 -9.05
C LYS A 146 11.63 -9.00 -7.73
N HIS A 147 11.65 -10.31 -7.76
CA HIS A 147 11.56 -11.17 -6.58
C HIS A 147 12.97 -11.57 -6.15
N ASN A 148 13.30 -11.44 -4.86
CA ASN A 148 14.65 -11.71 -4.33
C ASN A 148 14.78 -13.08 -3.66
N GLY A 149 13.91 -14.04 -3.98
CA GLY A 149 14.08 -15.44 -3.56
C GLY A 149 13.42 -15.84 -2.24
N TRP A 150 12.75 -14.91 -1.54
CA TRP A 150 11.96 -15.22 -0.34
C TRP A 150 10.50 -14.85 -0.55
N THR A 151 9.62 -15.82 -0.33
CA THR A 151 8.17 -15.64 -0.26
C THR A 151 7.59 -16.64 0.74
N ARG A 152 6.51 -16.26 1.40
CA ARG A 152 5.60 -17.11 2.19
C ARG A 152 4.23 -16.46 2.19
N ILE A 153 3.17 -17.26 2.11
CA ILE A 153 1.79 -16.77 2.19
C ILE A 153 0.93 -17.68 3.07
N SER A 154 0.24 -17.08 4.02
CA SER A 154 -0.74 -17.75 4.89
C SER A 154 -2.13 -17.23 4.55
N ILE A 155 -3.10 -18.12 4.38
CA ILE A 155 -4.46 -17.80 3.93
C ILE A 155 -5.48 -18.45 4.86
N GLY A 156 -6.55 -17.72 5.16
CA GLY A 156 -7.66 -18.25 5.96
C GLY A 156 -8.93 -17.41 5.81
N PRO A 157 -10.09 -17.94 6.21
CA PRO A 157 -11.35 -17.25 6.07
C PRO A 157 -11.47 -16.09 7.08
N TYR A 158 -12.11 -14.99 6.67
CA TYR A 158 -12.47 -13.91 7.59
C TYR A 158 -13.91 -14.06 8.07
N VAL A 159 -14.03 -14.51 9.33
CA VAL A 159 -15.27 -14.82 10.03
C VAL A 159 -15.29 -14.05 11.35
N PRO A 160 -15.70 -12.77 11.37
CA PRO A 160 -15.62 -11.92 12.56
C PRO A 160 -16.62 -12.28 13.66
N GLN A 161 -17.58 -13.18 13.40
CA GLN A 161 -18.55 -13.70 14.39
C GLN A 161 -18.52 -15.24 14.41
N PRO A 162 -17.41 -15.87 14.83
CA PRO A 162 -17.27 -17.32 14.79
C PRO A 162 -18.24 -18.05 15.74
N ASP A 163 -18.75 -17.35 16.77
CA ASP A 163 -19.67 -17.91 17.76
C ASP A 163 -21.13 -17.97 17.30
N ALA A 164 -21.46 -17.45 16.10
CA ALA A 164 -22.80 -17.55 15.52
C ALA A 164 -23.10 -18.97 14.96
N GLY A 165 -22.15 -19.90 15.07
CA GLY A 165 -22.19 -21.23 14.46
C GLY A 165 -21.79 -21.18 12.97
N PRO A 166 -21.33 -22.30 12.38
CA PRO A 166 -20.90 -22.33 11.00
C PRO A 166 -22.07 -22.03 10.07
N GLY A 167 -22.16 -20.79 9.60
CA GLY A 167 -23.06 -20.42 8.52
C GLY A 167 -22.59 -21.03 7.19
N HIS A 168 -23.50 -21.22 6.23
CA HIS A 168 -23.15 -21.68 4.88
C HIS A 168 -22.09 -20.80 4.18
N SER A 169 -21.87 -19.55 4.62
CA SER A 169 -20.79 -18.68 4.15
C SER A 169 -19.41 -19.09 4.64
N GLU A 170 -19.30 -19.70 5.82
CA GLU A 170 -18.01 -20.06 6.43
C GLU A 170 -17.40 -21.30 5.78
N GLU A 171 -18.21 -22.33 5.56
CA GLU A 171 -17.77 -23.53 4.83
C GLU A 171 -17.34 -23.19 3.40
N ARG A 172 -18.12 -22.34 2.71
CA ARG A 172 -17.75 -21.84 1.38
C ARG A 172 -16.44 -21.04 1.42
N ALA A 173 -16.23 -20.20 2.43
CA ALA A 173 -14.98 -19.45 2.57
C ALA A 173 -13.79 -20.40 2.82
N ALA A 174 -13.95 -21.42 3.68
CA ALA A 174 -12.90 -22.40 3.95
C ALA A 174 -12.54 -23.23 2.70
N GLN A 175 -13.55 -23.70 1.95
CA GLN A 175 -13.35 -24.40 0.68
C GLN A 175 -12.64 -23.51 -0.35
N SER A 176 -13.07 -22.24 -0.45
CA SER A 176 -12.42 -21.25 -1.31
C SER A 176 -10.96 -21.00 -0.91
N CYS A 177 -10.65 -20.92 0.39
CA CYS A 177 -9.27 -20.84 0.87
C CYS A 177 -8.45 -22.06 0.46
N SER A 178 -8.98 -23.28 0.63
CA SER A 178 -8.27 -24.52 0.25
C SER A 178 -7.94 -24.52 -1.24
N ARG A 179 -8.93 -24.20 -2.07
CA ARG A 179 -8.75 -24.12 -3.53
C ARG A 179 -7.72 -23.06 -3.91
N LEU A 180 -7.74 -21.88 -3.29
CA LEU A 180 -6.74 -20.83 -3.56
C LEU A 180 -5.32 -21.26 -3.17
N VAL A 181 -5.16 -21.96 -2.03
CA VAL A 181 -3.86 -22.51 -1.59
C VAL A 181 -3.35 -23.54 -2.58
N GLU A 182 -4.21 -24.44 -3.09
CA GLU A 182 -3.86 -25.41 -4.12
C GLU A 182 -3.40 -24.73 -5.42
N LEU A 183 -4.06 -23.66 -5.84
CA LEU A 183 -3.64 -22.89 -7.03
C LEU A 183 -2.28 -22.22 -6.83
N LEU A 184 -2.02 -21.64 -5.66
CA LEU A 184 -0.72 -21.06 -5.35
C LEU A 184 0.39 -22.12 -5.34
N LYS A 185 0.12 -23.29 -4.76
CA LYS A 185 1.05 -24.43 -4.77
C LYS A 185 1.32 -24.93 -6.19
N ALA A 186 0.28 -25.08 -7.01
CA ALA A 186 0.41 -25.44 -8.42
C ALA A 186 1.17 -24.36 -9.22
N GLY A 187 1.09 -23.10 -8.80
CA GLY A 187 1.88 -21.97 -9.32
C GLY A 187 3.31 -21.89 -8.78
N GLY A 188 3.75 -22.85 -7.96
CA GLY A 188 5.10 -22.97 -7.42
C GLY A 188 5.31 -22.41 -6.01
N ILE A 189 4.29 -21.83 -5.36
CA ILE A 189 4.36 -21.38 -3.96
C ILE A 189 4.10 -22.57 -3.03
N SER A 190 5.08 -23.46 -2.91
CA SER A 190 4.96 -24.74 -2.18
C SER A 190 4.65 -24.56 -0.69
N ASP A 191 5.04 -23.42 -0.11
CA ASP A 191 4.88 -23.06 1.29
C ASP A 191 3.61 -22.21 1.56
N ALA A 192 2.64 -22.20 0.63
CA ALA A 192 1.34 -21.61 0.89
C ALA A 192 0.61 -22.39 2.00
N GLU A 193 0.22 -21.70 3.06
CA GLU A 193 -0.37 -22.28 4.25
C GLU A 193 -1.85 -21.95 4.40
N LEU A 194 -2.64 -22.94 4.76
CA LEU A 194 -4.04 -22.79 5.12
C LEU A 194 -4.17 -22.66 6.64
N HIS A 195 -4.95 -21.69 7.09
CA HIS A 195 -5.26 -21.41 8.49
C HIS A 195 -6.77 -21.25 8.66
N ASP A 196 -7.28 -21.52 9.86
CA ASP A 196 -8.62 -21.09 10.24
C ASP A 196 -8.65 -19.57 10.51
N HIS A 197 -9.83 -19.02 10.81
CA HIS A 197 -9.97 -17.59 11.07
C HIS A 197 -9.05 -17.11 12.20
N THR A 198 -9.07 -17.81 13.34
CA THR A 198 -8.33 -17.41 14.55
C THR A 198 -6.83 -17.48 14.32
N GLY A 199 -6.33 -18.60 13.81
CA GLY A 199 -4.91 -18.84 13.54
C GLY A 199 -4.36 -17.82 12.55
N LEU A 200 -5.13 -17.51 11.51
CA LEU A 200 -4.74 -16.47 10.57
C LEU A 200 -4.67 -15.08 11.22
N GLN A 201 -5.60 -14.72 12.11
CA GLN A 201 -5.51 -13.46 12.84
C GLN A 201 -4.24 -13.42 13.70
N PHE A 202 -3.84 -14.50 14.36
CA PHE A 202 -2.55 -14.56 15.07
C PHE A 202 -1.36 -14.37 14.13
N VAL A 203 -1.35 -15.01 12.95
CA VAL A 203 -0.32 -14.79 11.92
C VAL A 203 -0.26 -13.31 11.50
N ARG A 204 -1.42 -12.65 11.38
CA ARG A 204 -1.50 -11.22 11.06
C ARG A 204 -0.94 -10.34 12.16
N TRP A 205 -1.26 -10.60 13.43
CA TRP A 205 -0.65 -9.91 14.58
C TRP A 205 0.86 -10.15 14.68
N HIS A 206 1.32 -11.35 14.36
CA HIS A 206 2.75 -11.68 14.34
C HIS A 206 3.50 -10.86 13.29
N LYS A 207 3.00 -10.84 12.05
CA LYS A 207 3.56 -9.97 11.00
C LYS A 207 3.42 -8.49 11.35
N LEU A 208 2.32 -8.10 11.99
CA LEU A 208 2.13 -6.72 12.43
C LEU A 208 3.24 -6.30 13.40
N ALA A 209 3.62 -7.13 14.36
CA ALA A 209 4.70 -6.81 15.31
C ALA A 209 5.98 -6.40 14.58
N ILE A 210 6.32 -7.12 13.50
CA ILE A 210 7.43 -6.77 12.60
C ILE A 210 7.20 -5.40 11.97
N ASN A 211 6.08 -5.21 11.30
CA ASN A 211 5.78 -3.95 10.61
C ASN A 211 5.77 -2.75 11.59
N THR A 212 5.18 -2.87 12.77
CA THR A 212 5.10 -1.78 13.75
C THR A 212 6.42 -1.43 14.40
N ALA A 213 7.33 -2.41 14.52
CA ALA A 213 8.67 -2.20 15.04
C ALA A 213 9.55 -1.60 13.94
N MET A 214 9.67 -2.28 12.80
CA MET A 214 10.65 -1.97 11.76
C MET A 214 10.24 -0.75 10.93
N ASN A 215 8.98 -0.68 10.48
CA ASN A 215 8.57 0.32 9.50
C ASN A 215 8.65 1.76 10.07
N PRO A 216 8.00 2.11 11.19
CA PRO A 216 8.14 3.44 11.77
C PRO A 216 9.57 3.76 12.18
N SER A 217 10.25 2.83 12.85
CA SER A 217 11.59 3.09 13.40
C SER A 217 12.59 3.41 12.29
N SER A 218 12.50 2.73 11.14
CA SER A 218 13.37 3.01 9.99
C SER A 218 13.27 4.46 9.49
N VAL A 219 12.07 5.04 9.51
CA VAL A 219 11.83 6.43 9.12
C VAL A 219 12.32 7.36 10.24
N LEU A 220 11.93 7.08 11.48
CA LEU A 220 12.24 7.89 12.65
C LEU A 220 13.74 7.93 12.98
N SER A 221 14.51 6.90 12.61
CA SER A 221 15.96 6.81 12.87
C SER A 221 16.82 7.35 11.72
N GLY A 222 16.26 8.17 10.83
CA GLY A 222 17.02 8.74 9.71
C GLY A 222 17.22 7.76 8.56
N GLU A 223 16.13 7.11 8.11
CA GLU A 223 16.09 6.30 6.89
C GLU A 223 16.99 5.05 6.94
N THR A 224 17.02 4.40 8.10
CA THR A 224 17.90 3.24 8.36
C THR A 224 17.30 1.94 7.83
N ALA A 225 18.11 1.13 7.12
CA ALA A 225 17.71 -0.19 6.64
C ALA A 225 17.45 -1.20 7.78
N ASN A 226 16.71 -2.27 7.49
CA ASN A 226 16.23 -3.25 8.48
C ASN A 226 17.35 -3.78 9.38
N GLN A 227 18.43 -4.29 8.79
CA GLN A 227 19.54 -4.88 9.54
C GLN A 227 20.33 -3.84 10.32
N ALA A 228 20.55 -2.66 9.72
CA ALA A 228 21.39 -1.62 10.31
C ALA A 228 20.80 -1.08 11.62
N MET A 229 19.47 -1.05 11.77
CA MET A 229 18.81 -0.67 13.02
C MET A 229 19.17 -1.60 14.20
N LEU A 230 19.58 -2.85 13.93
CA LEU A 230 19.91 -3.85 14.95
C LEU A 230 21.39 -3.83 15.38
N ASN A 231 22.20 -2.99 14.74
CA ASN A 231 23.59 -2.76 15.10
C ASN A 231 23.73 -1.71 16.21
N ASP A 232 22.72 -0.86 16.38
CA ASP A 232 22.60 0.05 17.52
C ASP A 232 21.86 -0.66 18.67
N ALA A 233 22.46 -0.67 19.86
CA ALA A 233 21.94 -1.43 21.01
C ALA A 233 20.61 -0.87 21.54
N GLU A 234 20.47 0.46 21.58
CA GLU A 234 19.28 1.13 22.08
C GLU A 234 18.12 1.00 21.09
N LEU A 235 18.40 1.14 19.79
CA LEU A 235 17.41 0.94 18.75
C LEU A 235 16.98 -0.53 18.66
N SER A 236 17.91 -1.48 18.79
CA SER A 236 17.58 -2.91 18.88
C SER A 236 16.68 -3.20 20.09
N HIS A 237 17.00 -2.66 21.28
CA HIS A 237 16.16 -2.80 22.46
C HIS A 237 14.79 -2.14 22.27
N HIS A 238 14.73 -0.97 21.64
CA HIS A 238 13.47 -0.32 21.29
C HIS A 238 12.59 -1.25 20.44
N LEU A 239 13.14 -1.79 19.34
CA LEU A 239 12.44 -2.69 18.42
C LEU A 239 11.89 -3.92 19.15
N LEU A 240 12.67 -4.50 20.05
CA LEU A 240 12.23 -5.61 20.91
C LEU A 240 11.00 -5.23 21.71
N LYS A 241 11.05 -4.11 22.43
CA LYS A 241 9.93 -3.64 23.26
C LYS A 241 8.69 -3.24 22.46
N VAL A 242 8.84 -2.85 21.20
CA VAL A 242 7.69 -2.67 20.29
C VAL A 242 7.02 -4.01 19.98
N MET A 243 7.81 -5.00 19.60
CA MET A 243 7.29 -6.31 19.23
C MET A 243 6.60 -6.99 20.42
N GLU A 244 7.19 -6.90 21.61
CA GLU A 244 6.59 -7.36 22.87
C GLU A 244 5.19 -6.74 23.09
N GLU A 245 5.05 -5.41 23.03
CA GLU A 245 3.75 -4.73 23.24
C GLU A 245 2.66 -5.26 22.28
N VAL A 246 3.01 -5.47 21.00
CA VAL A 246 2.06 -5.98 20.00
C VAL A 246 1.70 -7.44 20.25
N LEU A 247 2.69 -8.30 20.50
CA LEU A 247 2.45 -9.72 20.71
C LEU A 247 1.75 -10.00 22.06
N GLU A 248 2.01 -9.22 23.10
CA GLU A 248 1.28 -9.31 24.37
C GLU A 248 -0.17 -8.81 24.28
N THR A 249 -0.45 -7.89 23.35
CA THR A 249 -1.79 -7.36 23.10
C THR A 249 -2.65 -8.33 22.28
N ALA A 250 -2.06 -9.02 21.30
CA ALA A 250 -2.75 -9.95 20.40
C ALA A 250 -3.65 -10.97 21.11
N PRO A 251 -3.20 -11.76 22.12
CA PRO A 251 -4.04 -12.76 22.77
C PRO A 251 -5.19 -12.12 23.57
N LYS A 252 -4.97 -10.94 24.15
CA LYS A 252 -5.99 -10.21 24.90
C LYS A 252 -7.09 -9.65 23.98
N VAL A 253 -6.72 -9.24 22.77
CA VAL A 253 -7.68 -8.78 21.76
C VAL A 253 -8.45 -9.93 21.14
N LEU A 254 -7.76 -11.02 20.80
CA LEU A 254 -8.34 -12.20 20.15
C LEU A 254 -9.04 -13.16 21.12
N GLY A 255 -8.86 -12.99 22.43
CA GLY A 255 -9.50 -13.82 23.47
C GLY A 255 -8.97 -15.25 23.53
N LYS A 256 -7.79 -15.52 22.95
CA LYS A 256 -7.14 -16.84 22.90
C LYS A 256 -5.64 -16.68 23.15
N ALA A 257 -4.98 -17.73 23.64
CA ALA A 257 -3.53 -17.71 23.83
C ALA A 257 -2.78 -17.69 22.49
N LEU A 258 -1.59 -17.09 22.46
CA LEU A 258 -0.71 -17.16 21.31
C LEU A 258 -0.33 -18.62 21.02
N PRO A 259 -0.30 -19.04 19.75
CA PRO A 259 0.15 -20.38 19.39
C PRO A 259 1.60 -20.61 19.88
N PRO A 260 1.92 -21.74 20.54
CA PRO A 260 3.26 -22.01 21.07
C PRO A 260 4.37 -22.03 20.00
N ALA A 261 4.03 -22.33 18.75
CA ALA A 261 4.96 -22.33 17.62
C ALA A 261 5.29 -20.93 17.06
N SER A 262 4.70 -19.86 17.62
CA SER A 262 4.96 -18.49 17.19
C SER A 262 6.38 -18.07 17.57
N ALA A 263 7.13 -17.51 16.62
CA ALA A 263 8.47 -16.99 16.90
C ALA A 263 8.42 -15.83 17.90
N THR A 264 9.33 -15.81 18.87
CA THR A 264 9.46 -14.72 19.86
C THR A 264 10.03 -13.45 19.20
N PRO A 265 9.83 -12.26 19.81
CA PRO A 265 10.48 -11.03 19.38
C PRO A 265 11.99 -11.16 19.14
N GLU A 266 12.71 -11.83 20.03
CA GLU A 266 14.15 -12.05 19.93
C GLU A 266 14.50 -12.88 18.69
N GLN A 267 13.79 -13.99 18.47
CA GLN A 267 14.00 -14.86 17.31
C GLN A 267 13.75 -14.11 15.98
N ILE A 268 12.73 -13.25 15.96
CA ILE A 268 12.43 -12.39 14.81
C ILE A 268 13.60 -11.43 14.56
N LEU A 269 14.05 -10.69 15.59
CA LEU A 269 15.15 -9.73 15.47
C LEU A 269 16.46 -10.41 15.06
N GLU A 270 16.77 -11.58 15.62
CA GLU A 270 17.92 -12.39 15.21
C GLU A 270 17.85 -12.81 13.74
N SER A 271 16.66 -13.21 13.27
CA SER A 271 16.44 -13.53 11.87
C SER A 271 16.67 -12.32 10.96
N ILE A 272 16.21 -11.13 11.37
CA ILE A 272 16.42 -9.89 10.62
C ILE A 272 17.90 -9.49 10.64
N LYS A 273 18.59 -9.63 11.78
CA LYS A 273 20.01 -9.30 11.93
C LYS A 273 20.91 -10.14 11.03
N ARG A 274 20.54 -11.40 10.79
CA ARG A 274 21.26 -12.29 9.85
C ARG A 274 21.10 -11.90 8.38
N ASN A 275 20.07 -11.12 8.04
CA ASN A 275 19.83 -10.69 6.67
C ASN A 275 20.67 -9.44 6.32
N ASN A 276 21.81 -9.64 5.66
CA ASN A 276 22.74 -8.58 5.25
C ASN A 276 22.45 -7.98 3.86
N SER A 277 21.25 -8.18 3.31
CA SER A 277 20.87 -7.68 1.98
C SER A 277 20.73 -6.16 1.88
N GLY A 278 20.83 -5.42 2.99
CA GLY A 278 20.53 -3.99 3.02
C GLY A 278 19.05 -3.66 2.76
N SER A 279 18.16 -4.64 2.94
CA SER A 279 16.72 -4.43 2.67
C SER A 279 16.13 -3.30 3.50
N LYS A 280 15.31 -2.47 2.84
CA LYS A 280 14.53 -1.41 3.47
C LYS A 280 13.08 -1.88 3.69
N PRO A 281 12.46 -1.57 4.84
CA PRO A 281 11.04 -1.84 5.04
C PRO A 281 10.17 -0.99 4.09
N SER A 282 8.96 -1.45 3.81
CA SER A 282 8.10 -0.87 2.77
C SER A 282 7.73 0.60 3.04
N MET A 283 7.49 0.94 4.30
CA MET A 283 7.16 2.31 4.70
C MET A 283 8.30 3.28 4.46
N LEU A 284 9.55 2.85 4.63
CA LEU A 284 10.71 3.68 4.29
C LEU A 284 10.79 3.94 2.79
N LEU A 285 10.52 2.92 1.97
CA LEU A 285 10.46 3.10 0.52
C LEU A 285 9.33 4.07 0.10
N ASP A 286 8.20 4.06 0.81
CA ASP A 286 7.13 5.03 0.58
C ASP A 286 7.57 6.44 1.01
N TRP A 287 8.21 6.56 2.17
CA TRP A 287 8.76 7.81 2.67
C TRP A 287 9.75 8.45 1.69
N GLU A 288 10.72 7.68 1.19
CA GLU A 288 11.73 8.12 0.22
C GLU A 288 11.09 8.62 -1.08
N LYS A 289 10.03 7.93 -1.55
CA LYS A 289 9.29 8.30 -2.75
C LYS A 289 8.30 9.47 -2.54
N GLY A 290 8.17 9.97 -1.30
CA GLY A 290 7.10 10.90 -0.96
C GLY A 290 5.73 10.33 -1.25
N SER A 291 5.54 9.03 -1.06
CA SER A 291 4.25 8.33 -1.21
C SER A 291 3.53 8.20 0.13
N ARG A 292 2.22 7.92 0.07
CA ARG A 292 1.43 7.60 1.26
C ARG A 292 1.93 6.35 1.98
N MET A 293 1.93 6.41 3.30
CA MET A 293 2.28 5.30 4.19
C MET A 293 1.02 4.67 4.80
N GLU A 294 1.04 3.37 5.05
CA GLU A 294 -0.06 2.59 5.65
C GLU A 294 -0.21 2.81 7.17
N LEU A 295 -0.26 4.07 7.62
CA LEU A 295 -0.26 4.42 9.05
C LEU A 295 -1.50 3.91 9.78
N GLU A 296 -2.69 4.06 9.19
CA GLU A 296 -3.93 3.67 9.86
C GLU A 296 -4.04 2.16 10.04
N VAL A 297 -3.67 1.34 9.06
CA VAL A 297 -3.81 -0.12 9.17
C VAL A 297 -2.65 -0.77 9.95
N ILE A 298 -1.46 -0.15 9.96
CA ILE A 298 -0.29 -0.66 10.70
C ILE A 298 -0.26 -0.16 12.15
N LEU A 299 -0.69 1.07 12.44
CA LEU A 299 -0.62 1.66 13.79
C LEU A 299 -2.00 1.98 14.35
N GLY A 300 -2.85 2.67 13.60
CA GLY A 300 -4.15 3.16 14.07
C GLY A 300 -5.14 2.06 14.45
N ASN A 301 -5.37 1.09 13.56
CA ASN A 301 -6.30 -0.02 13.74
C ASN A 301 -5.92 -0.90 14.94
N PRO A 302 -4.66 -1.35 15.12
CA PRO A 302 -4.24 -2.08 16.32
C PRO A 302 -4.56 -1.32 17.61
N ILE A 303 -4.25 -0.02 17.68
CA ILE A 303 -4.55 0.83 18.85
C ILE A 303 -6.06 0.86 19.11
N ARG A 304 -6.88 1.08 18.08
CA ARG A 304 -8.36 1.08 18.21
C ARG A 304 -8.90 -0.27 18.66
N MET A 305 -8.36 -1.36 18.14
CA MET A 305 -8.75 -2.73 18.53
C MET A 305 -8.40 -3.03 19.99
N ALA A 306 -7.21 -2.63 20.44
CA ALA A 306 -6.78 -2.78 21.83
C ALA A 306 -7.67 -1.96 22.80
N ARG A 307 -7.96 -0.69 22.45
CA ARG A 307 -8.81 0.19 23.26
C ARG A 307 -10.23 -0.33 23.45
N LYS A 308 -10.82 -0.98 22.43
CA LYS A 308 -12.12 -1.65 22.56
C LYS A 308 -12.13 -2.75 23.64
N LYS A 309 -10.96 -3.23 24.06
CA LYS A 309 -10.76 -4.20 25.15
C LYS A 309 -10.20 -3.57 26.42
N GLY A 310 -10.13 -2.24 26.50
CA GLY A 310 -9.56 -1.51 27.64
C GLY A 310 -8.04 -1.60 27.74
N ILE A 311 -7.35 -1.87 26.62
CA ILE A 311 -5.89 -2.04 26.58
C ILE A 311 -5.28 -0.84 25.84
N GLU A 312 -4.31 -0.19 26.46
CA GLU A 312 -3.50 0.83 25.80
C GLU A 312 -2.24 0.21 25.16
N MET A 313 -1.75 0.83 24.08
CA MET A 313 -0.52 0.44 23.39
C MET A 313 0.40 1.66 23.31
N PRO A 314 0.96 2.13 24.45
CA PRO A 314 1.65 3.41 24.55
C PRO A 314 2.82 3.54 23.58
N ARG A 315 3.60 2.49 23.31
CA ARG A 315 4.73 2.59 22.38
C ARG A 315 4.24 2.79 20.94
N LEU A 316 3.18 2.09 20.51
CA LEU A 316 2.55 2.30 19.20
C LEU A 316 1.95 3.70 19.09
N GLN A 317 1.34 4.22 20.16
CA GLN A 317 0.75 5.56 20.22
C GLN A 317 1.80 6.65 20.03
N THR A 318 2.91 6.58 20.77
CA THR A 318 4.01 7.53 20.58
C THR A 318 4.61 7.46 19.17
N ARG A 319 4.65 6.27 18.54
CA ARG A 319 5.14 6.14 17.16
C ARG A 319 4.25 6.83 16.13
N ILE A 320 2.93 6.68 16.23
CA ILE A 320 2.03 7.33 15.28
C ILE A 320 2.09 8.85 15.43
N GLU A 321 2.22 9.36 16.65
CA GLU A 321 2.44 10.79 16.93
C GLU A 321 3.74 11.29 16.31
N LYS A 322 4.88 10.65 16.61
CA LYS A 322 6.19 11.04 16.06
C LYS A 322 6.24 11.02 14.53
N LEU A 323 5.60 10.03 13.89
CA LEU A 323 5.54 9.98 12.43
C LEU A 323 4.70 11.12 11.86
N ARG A 324 3.59 11.48 12.51
CA ARG A 324 2.80 12.65 12.13
C ARG A 324 3.61 13.93 12.29
N ASP A 325 4.34 14.08 13.39
CA ASP A 325 5.20 15.24 13.62
C ASP A 325 6.30 15.35 12.55
N GLN A 326 6.93 14.24 12.16
CA GLN A 326 7.91 14.24 11.07
C GLN A 326 7.29 14.58 9.71
N LEU A 327 6.07 14.13 9.42
CA LEU A 327 5.36 14.52 8.20
C LEU A 327 5.07 16.03 8.18
N VAL A 328 4.67 16.61 9.31
CA VAL A 328 4.46 18.05 9.47
C VAL A 328 5.78 18.82 9.35
N ALA A 329 6.86 18.33 9.97
CA ALA A 329 8.19 18.94 9.86
C ALA A 329 8.69 18.93 8.41
N ARG A 330 8.55 17.80 7.71
CA ARG A 330 8.88 17.69 6.29
C ARG A 330 8.09 18.68 5.45
N PHE A 331 6.80 18.87 5.74
CA PHE A 331 6.00 19.91 5.10
C PHE A 331 6.57 21.31 5.32
N HIS A 332 6.90 21.67 6.56
CA HIS A 332 7.52 22.96 6.86
C HIS A 332 8.84 23.17 6.12
N THR A 333 9.69 22.15 6.05
CA THR A 333 10.94 22.20 5.28
C THR A 333 10.67 22.47 3.79
N ILE A 334 9.73 21.75 3.19
CA ILE A 334 9.35 21.92 1.78
C ILE A 334 8.81 23.33 1.52
N VAL A 335 7.89 23.82 2.36
CA VAL A 335 7.34 25.19 2.24
C VAL A 335 8.45 26.23 2.37
N THR A 336 9.38 26.03 3.29
CA THR A 336 10.53 26.91 3.49
C THR A 336 11.45 26.91 2.27
N LEU A 337 11.78 25.74 1.71
CA LEU A 337 12.61 25.61 0.51
C LEU A 337 11.93 26.21 -0.73
N ALA A 338 10.62 26.03 -0.88
CA ALA A 338 9.85 26.64 -1.97
C ALA A 338 9.78 28.18 -1.86
N ALA A 339 9.89 28.73 -0.66
CA ALA A 339 9.96 30.17 -0.43
C ALA A 339 11.36 30.78 -0.74
N VAL A 340 12.40 29.95 -0.92
CA VAL A 340 13.74 30.42 -1.31
C VAL A 340 13.77 30.69 -2.82
N SER A 341 13.58 31.95 -3.20
CA SER A 341 13.80 32.43 -4.57
C SER A 341 15.31 32.59 -4.86
N GLY A 342 15.96 31.53 -5.32
CA GLY A 342 17.35 31.57 -5.80
C GLY A 342 17.44 31.53 -7.32
N LYS A 343 17.80 32.65 -7.97
CA LYS A 343 18.15 32.70 -9.40
C LYS A 343 19.57 32.15 -9.60
N ASP A 344 19.76 30.83 -9.63
CA ASP A 344 21.05 30.26 -10.00
C ASP A 344 20.92 29.14 -11.05
N ARG A 345 21.65 29.30 -12.17
CA ARG A 345 21.44 28.58 -13.44
C ARG A 345 22.22 27.28 -13.58
N ASN A 346 23.12 26.96 -12.64
CA ASN A 346 24.04 25.81 -12.74
C ASN A 346 23.51 24.50 -12.14
N ASN A 347 22.34 24.51 -11.49
CA ASN A 347 21.88 23.39 -10.68
C ASN A 347 20.92 22.43 -11.42
N THR A 348 20.87 22.48 -12.75
CA THR A 348 19.65 22.13 -13.51
C THR A 348 19.24 20.65 -13.48
N ALA A 349 20.14 19.67 -13.33
CA ALA A 349 19.75 18.25 -13.26
C ALA A 349 19.40 17.80 -11.82
N ILE A 350 20.19 18.23 -10.83
CA ILE A 350 19.95 17.93 -9.41
C ILE A 350 18.76 18.74 -8.90
N ALA A 351 18.67 20.02 -9.25
CA ALA A 351 17.50 20.84 -8.94
C ALA A 351 16.26 20.35 -9.67
N GLN A 352 16.33 19.78 -10.88
CA GLN A 352 15.16 19.22 -11.55
C GLN A 352 14.74 17.87 -10.95
N TYR A 353 15.68 17.01 -10.55
CA TYR A 353 15.39 15.79 -9.79
C TYR A 353 14.82 16.12 -8.40
N HIS A 354 15.42 17.07 -7.69
CA HIS A 354 14.88 17.59 -6.44
C HIS A 354 13.51 18.20 -6.68
N LEU A 355 13.32 19.11 -7.63
CA LEU A 355 12.03 19.73 -7.91
C LEU A 355 10.96 18.68 -8.27
N GLN A 356 11.27 17.64 -9.04
CA GLN A 356 10.32 16.55 -9.34
C GLN A 356 10.00 15.71 -8.09
N THR A 357 11.00 15.40 -7.28
CA THR A 357 10.83 14.68 -6.00
C THR A 357 10.03 15.51 -5.00
N GLU A 358 10.35 16.80 -4.89
CA GLU A 358 9.68 17.79 -4.04
C GLU A 358 8.27 18.11 -4.54
N THR A 359 8.01 18.11 -5.85
CA THR A 359 6.67 18.32 -6.41
C THR A 359 5.77 17.12 -6.15
N ALA A 360 6.28 15.89 -6.34
CA ALA A 360 5.57 14.67 -5.95
C ALA A 360 5.31 14.66 -4.43
N ALA A 361 6.30 15.06 -3.63
CA ALA A 361 6.16 15.22 -2.20
C ALA A 361 5.15 16.33 -1.84
N LEU A 362 5.07 17.45 -2.56
CA LEU A 362 4.11 18.54 -2.37
C LEU A 362 2.68 18.11 -2.68
N ILE A 363 2.44 17.36 -3.75
CA ILE A 363 1.12 16.80 -4.09
C ILE A 363 0.66 15.84 -2.99
N THR A 364 1.52 14.89 -2.63
CA THR A 364 1.33 14.00 -1.49
C THR A 364 1.08 14.80 -0.21
N THR A 365 1.78 15.89 -0.01
CA THR A 365 1.65 16.73 1.19
C THR A 365 0.32 17.47 1.24
N ALA A 366 -0.14 18.04 0.13
CA ALA A 366 -1.44 18.69 0.06
C ALA A 366 -2.57 17.70 0.39
N GLU A 367 -2.50 16.50 -0.18
CA GLU A 367 -3.42 15.42 0.14
C GLU A 367 -3.27 14.97 1.63
N ASN A 368 -2.09 15.11 2.25
CA ASN A 368 -1.79 14.62 3.63
C ASN A 368 -2.34 15.64 4.62
N ALA A 369 -2.19 16.93 4.31
CA ALA A 369 -2.83 18.02 5.01
C ALA A 369 -4.35 17.85 4.94
N GLN A 370 -4.91 17.44 3.80
CA GLN A 370 -6.34 17.15 3.68
C GLN A 370 -6.77 15.98 4.58
N SER A 371 -5.96 14.90 4.66
CA SER A 371 -6.20 13.77 5.57
C SER A 371 -6.09 14.18 7.04
N LEU A 372 -5.05 14.93 7.41
CA LEU A 372 -4.83 15.45 8.77
C LEU A 372 -5.93 16.42 9.19
N ILE A 373 -6.36 17.32 8.31
CA ILE A 373 -7.49 18.21 8.53
C ILE A 373 -8.75 17.38 8.77
N ARG A 374 -9.02 16.35 7.96
CA ARG A 374 -10.16 15.46 8.17
C ARG A 374 -10.07 14.71 9.50
N GLN A 375 -8.91 14.19 9.87
CA GLN A 375 -8.69 13.48 11.13
C GLN A 375 -8.80 14.41 12.35
N LEU A 376 -8.29 15.64 12.25
CA LEU A 376 -8.45 16.67 13.28
C LEU A 376 -9.91 17.08 13.40
N GLN A 377 -10.62 17.26 12.29
CA GLN A 377 -12.05 17.54 12.26
C GLN A 377 -12.85 16.38 12.83
N GLU A 378 -12.53 15.12 12.52
CA GLU A 378 -13.16 13.94 13.11
C GLU A 378 -12.86 13.85 14.62
N MET A 379 -11.62 14.13 15.06
CA MET A 379 -11.29 14.23 16.48
C MET A 379 -12.08 15.36 17.18
N TRP A 380 -12.33 16.47 16.50
CA TRP A 380 -13.11 17.60 17.01
C TRP A 380 -14.63 17.32 17.00
N LEU A 381 -15.12 16.61 15.98
CA LEU A 381 -16.52 16.24 15.79
C LEU A 381 -16.95 15.06 16.67
N PHE A 382 -16.04 14.14 17.00
CA PHE A 382 -16.31 12.96 17.83
C PHE A 382 -15.68 13.04 19.23
N GLY A 383 -14.94 14.11 19.52
CA GLY A 383 -14.32 14.40 20.81
C GLY A 383 -14.77 15.76 21.32
N GLN A 384 -15.75 15.72 22.24
CA GLN A 384 -16.42 16.84 22.92
C GLN A 384 -17.41 17.69 22.09
N LEU A 385 -18.43 17.05 21.49
CA LEU A 385 -19.85 17.42 21.63
C LEU A 385 -20.66 16.67 20.57
N ASP A 386 -21.52 15.78 21.06
CA ASP A 386 -22.51 15.06 20.28
C ASP A 386 -23.63 16.03 19.86
N THR A 387 -23.48 16.74 18.73
CA THR A 387 -24.59 17.43 18.06
C THR A 387 -24.44 17.50 16.53
N LEU A 388 -25.08 16.54 15.85
CA LEU A 388 -25.96 16.68 14.69
C LEU A 388 -25.55 17.58 13.50
N GLY A 389 -25.27 16.92 12.37
CA GLY A 389 -25.78 17.19 11.01
C GLY A 389 -25.90 18.62 10.50
N ASP A 390 -24.92 19.09 9.72
CA ASP A 390 -25.13 20.19 8.79
C ASP A 390 -24.40 19.96 7.44
N THR A 391 -25.17 19.79 6.37
CA THR A 391 -24.72 19.50 5.01
C THR A 391 -24.13 20.73 4.32
N LYS A 392 -24.42 21.95 4.79
CA LYS A 392 -23.92 23.20 4.18
C LYS A 392 -22.43 23.45 4.44
N ALA A 393 -21.96 23.20 5.66
CA ALA A 393 -20.53 23.32 5.99
C ALA A 393 -19.69 22.33 5.17
N ARG A 394 -20.24 21.14 4.91
CA ARG A 394 -19.61 20.11 4.08
C ARG A 394 -19.55 20.51 2.60
N GLN A 395 -20.63 21.09 2.06
CA GLN A 395 -20.66 21.58 0.67
C GLN A 395 -19.73 22.76 0.43
N GLN A 396 -19.70 23.72 1.35
CA GLN A 396 -18.79 24.88 1.27
C GLN A 396 -17.32 24.44 1.31
N SER A 397 -17.01 23.48 2.19
CA SER A 397 -15.65 22.93 2.29
C SER A 397 -15.20 22.20 1.02
N ASP A 398 -16.12 21.51 0.32
CA ASP A 398 -15.83 20.84 -0.95
C ASP A 398 -15.62 21.85 -2.10
N GLU A 399 -16.33 22.98 -2.09
CA GLU A 399 -16.16 24.07 -3.07
C GLU A 399 -14.85 24.84 -2.87
N ASP A 400 -14.50 25.13 -1.62
CA ASP A 400 -13.26 25.81 -1.28
C ASP A 400 -12.05 24.93 -1.66
N ALA A 401 -12.12 23.62 -1.42
CA ALA A 401 -11.10 22.65 -1.81
C ALA A 401 -10.91 22.57 -3.33
N ARG A 402 -12.00 22.59 -4.11
CA ARG A 402 -11.94 22.62 -5.59
C ARG A 402 -11.30 23.91 -6.11
N SER A 403 -11.60 25.03 -5.48
CA SER A 403 -11.07 26.34 -5.86
C SER A 403 -9.56 26.41 -5.64
N ILE A 404 -9.06 25.88 -4.51
CA ILE A 404 -7.63 25.80 -4.23
C ILE A 404 -6.91 24.87 -5.22
N ALA A 405 -7.51 23.71 -5.55
CA ALA A 405 -6.95 22.78 -6.52
C ALA A 405 -6.85 23.39 -7.93
N LEU A 406 -7.84 24.19 -8.34
CA LEU A 406 -7.82 24.92 -9.62
C LEU A 406 -6.74 26.00 -9.67
N LEU A 407 -6.57 26.77 -8.59
CA LEU A 407 -5.51 27.78 -8.45
C LEU A 407 -4.12 27.16 -8.55
N LEU A 408 -3.90 26.04 -7.86
CA LEU A 408 -2.63 25.31 -7.90
C LEU A 408 -2.34 24.74 -9.31
N LYS A 409 -3.38 24.27 -10.01
CA LYS A 409 -3.25 23.80 -11.39
C LYS A 409 -2.92 24.94 -12.36
N GLN A 410 -3.56 26.10 -12.23
CA GLN A 410 -3.24 27.28 -13.04
C GLN A 410 -1.82 27.80 -12.79
N LEU A 411 -1.36 27.78 -11.54
CA LEU A 411 0.02 28.12 -11.19
C LEU A 411 1.01 27.15 -11.85
N ALA A 412 0.72 25.84 -11.83
CA ALA A 412 1.56 24.84 -12.49
C ALA A 412 1.60 24.98 -14.02
N GLU A 413 0.46 25.33 -14.65
CA GLU A 413 0.37 25.56 -16.11
C GLU A 413 1.06 26.87 -16.53
N SER A 414 1.02 27.92 -15.68
CA SER A 414 1.68 29.20 -15.94
C SER A 414 3.21 29.18 -15.90
N GLN A 415 3.81 28.10 -15.38
CA GLN A 415 5.26 27.91 -15.31
C GLN A 415 5.86 27.08 -16.46
N GLN A 416 5.07 26.65 -17.45
CA GLN A 416 5.64 26.09 -18.67
C GLN A 416 6.21 27.23 -19.55
N PRO A 417 7.48 27.17 -19.97
CA PRO A 417 8.04 28.18 -20.85
C PRO A 417 7.37 28.10 -22.23
N VAL A 418 6.81 29.24 -22.67
CA VAL A 418 6.33 29.43 -24.04
C VAL A 418 7.48 29.11 -25.00
N ALA A 419 7.33 28.04 -25.79
CA ALA A 419 8.27 27.70 -26.83
C ALA A 419 8.33 28.86 -27.85
N SER A 420 9.46 29.56 -27.86
CA SER A 420 9.80 30.57 -28.85
C SER A 420 9.77 29.95 -30.25
N LYS A 421 8.83 30.39 -31.10
CA LYS A 421 8.84 30.12 -32.54
C LYS A 421 10.04 30.84 -33.15
N ALA A 422 11.11 30.10 -33.45
CA ALA A 422 12.15 30.56 -34.34
C ALA A 422 11.62 30.51 -35.79
N SER A 423 11.45 31.68 -36.42
CA SER A 423 11.25 31.81 -37.87
C SER A 423 12.59 31.66 -38.60
N PRO A 424 12.65 31.02 -39.78
CA PRO A 424 13.91 30.83 -40.51
C PRO A 424 14.26 32.03 -41.40
N GLY A 425 15.51 32.49 -41.28
CA GLY A 425 16.36 32.95 -42.39
C GLY A 425 15.97 34.21 -43.16
N GLN A 426 16.75 35.28 -42.98
CA GLN A 426 17.25 36.11 -44.09
C GLN A 426 18.47 36.93 -43.61
N ALA A 427 19.64 36.60 -44.15
CA ALA A 427 20.88 37.36 -43.96
C ALA A 427 20.92 38.53 -44.96
N PRO A 428 21.34 39.74 -44.58
CA PRO A 428 21.63 40.80 -45.53
C PRO A 428 23.05 40.66 -46.09
N GLN A 429 23.17 40.75 -47.42
CA GLN A 429 24.44 40.88 -48.16
C GLN A 429 25.15 42.21 -47.81
N PRO A 430 26.49 42.24 -47.71
CA PRO A 430 27.23 43.49 -47.79
C PRO A 430 27.54 43.84 -49.26
N ALA A 431 27.28 45.11 -49.60
CA ALA A 431 27.58 45.72 -50.88
C ALA A 431 29.10 45.92 -51.07
N ILE A 432 29.54 45.69 -52.31
CA ILE A 432 30.88 45.98 -52.83
C ILE A 432 31.00 47.48 -53.09
N VAL A 433 32.07 48.11 -52.59
CA VAL A 433 32.64 49.36 -53.14
C VAL A 433 34.17 49.27 -53.14
N ASN A 434 34.75 49.73 -54.26
CA ASN A 434 36.11 49.57 -54.78
C ASN A 434 37.18 50.53 -54.22
N GLY A 435 38.46 50.18 -54.47
CA GLY A 435 39.64 51.06 -54.70
C GLY A 435 40.31 51.62 -53.45
N ASP A 436 41.63 51.58 -53.26
CA ASP A 436 42.83 51.29 -54.07
C ASP A 436 43.87 50.55 -53.20
#